data_AF-F9GPJ4-F1
#
_entry.id   AF-F9GPJ4-F1
#
_cell.length_a   1.000
_cell.length_b   1.000
_cell.length_c   1.000
_cell.angle_alpha   90.00
_cell.angle_beta   90.00
_cell.angle_gamma   90.00
#
_symmetry.space_group_name_H-M   'P 1'
#
loop_
_entity.id
_entity.type
_entity.pdbx_description
1 polymer ?
#
loop_
_entity_poly.entity_id
_entity_poly.type
_entity_poly.pdbx_seq_one_letter_code
_entity_poly.pdbx_strand_id
1 'polypeptide(L)'
;MKIENTKKEVKSYKGILTKYQALPENIRKYFGHIPKLINDDYEYEIVIAYLFLKIEQGQNRLLYGGSVKCLGAEAEVTTSIINYHHLKRNDFGKIYNNIFGCPLPENISKQLKKAENIRDRVVHGKKVKDDDLRDAIIDCFEYARLMNQEIATIAGFTPFGDMRGFKGRAESLNKNVTRILLKGVGFEGLKET
;
A
#
# COMPACT_ATOMS: atom_id res chain seq x y z
N MET A 1 7.84 -23.67 16.00
CA MET A 1 6.38 -23.44 16.08
C MET A 1 5.86 -23.37 14.65
N LYS A 2 5.08 -24.35 14.19
CA LYS A 2 4.63 -24.43 12.80
C LYS A 2 3.46 -23.45 12.62
N ILE A 3 3.64 -22.45 11.76
CA ILE A 3 2.54 -21.56 11.37
C ILE A 3 1.74 -22.33 10.32
N GLU A 4 0.63 -22.94 10.73
CA GLU A 4 -0.35 -23.51 9.81
C GLU A 4 -0.95 -22.37 8.97
N ASN A 5 -0.48 -22.25 7.73
CA ASN A 5 -1.15 -21.49 6.69
C ASN A 5 -2.39 -22.27 6.25
N THR A 6 -3.46 -22.22 7.05
CA THR A 6 -4.78 -22.59 6.56
C THR A 6 -5.23 -21.51 5.58
N LYS A 7 -5.06 -21.79 4.28
CA LYS A 7 -5.71 -21.06 3.18
C LYS A 7 -7.21 -21.04 3.50
N LYS A 8 -7.72 -19.91 4.00
CA LYS A 8 -9.16 -19.71 4.18
C LYS A 8 -9.72 -19.36 2.81
N GLU A 9 -10.01 -20.38 2.01
CA GLU A 9 -10.80 -20.22 0.78
C GLU A 9 -12.08 -19.47 1.10
N VAL A 10 -12.27 -18.31 0.46
CA VAL A 10 -13.52 -17.57 0.60
C VAL A 10 -14.48 -18.01 -0.49
N LYS A 11 -15.47 -18.80 -0.08
CA LYS A 11 -16.45 -19.47 -0.94
C LYS A 11 -17.57 -18.56 -1.47
N SER A 12 -17.69 -17.32 -0.98
CA SER A 12 -18.79 -16.43 -1.37
C SER A 12 -18.45 -14.94 -1.22
N TYR A 13 -19.18 -14.09 -1.96
CA TYR A 13 -19.12 -12.62 -1.83
C TYR A 13 -19.35 -12.14 -0.39
N LYS A 14 -20.22 -12.83 0.37
CA LYS A 14 -20.47 -12.56 1.80
C LYS A 14 -19.19 -12.68 2.63
N GLY A 15 -18.33 -13.65 2.29
CA GLY A 15 -17.05 -13.82 2.97
C GLY A 15 -16.10 -12.63 2.77
N ILE A 16 -16.11 -11.99 1.60
CA ILE A 16 -15.35 -10.75 1.36
C ILE A 16 -15.86 -9.64 2.31
N LEU A 17 -17.18 -9.45 2.39
CA LEU A 17 -17.78 -8.44 3.25
C LEU A 17 -17.48 -8.70 4.73
N THR A 18 -17.56 -9.96 5.18
CA THR A 18 -17.17 -10.33 6.55
C THR A 18 -15.70 -9.98 6.82
N LYS A 19 -14.80 -10.27 5.88
CA LYS A 19 -13.37 -9.94 6.01
C LYS A 19 -13.14 -8.43 6.02
N TYR A 20 -13.84 -7.69 5.17
CA TYR A 20 -13.80 -6.22 5.16
C TYR A 20 -14.29 -5.64 6.49
N GLN A 21 -15.41 -6.14 7.04
CA GLN A 21 -15.95 -5.64 8.32
C GLN A 21 -15.04 -5.93 9.51
N ALA A 22 -14.23 -7.00 9.44
CA ALA A 22 -13.23 -7.32 10.45
C ALA A 22 -11.98 -6.41 10.38
N LEU A 23 -11.84 -5.57 9.35
CA LEU A 23 -10.72 -4.64 9.27
C LEU A 23 -10.88 -3.48 10.28
N PRO A 24 -9.75 -2.93 10.77
CA PRO A 24 -9.74 -1.67 11.50
C PRO A 24 -10.52 -0.57 10.77
N GLU A 25 -11.22 0.28 11.53
CA GLU A 25 -12.12 1.31 10.96
C GLU A 25 -11.43 2.24 9.98
N ASN A 26 -10.18 2.66 10.24
CA ASN A 26 -9.40 3.50 9.34
C ASN A 26 -9.15 2.84 7.98
N ILE A 27 -8.88 1.52 7.97
CA ILE A 27 -8.69 0.74 6.73
C ILE A 27 -10.02 0.57 6.00
N ARG A 28 -11.12 0.32 6.72
CA ARG A 28 -12.46 0.28 6.12
C ARG A 28 -12.78 1.61 5.42
N LYS A 29 -12.59 2.74 6.10
CA LYS A 29 -12.78 4.07 5.52
C LYS A 29 -11.92 4.28 4.28
N TYR A 30 -10.66 3.82 4.30
CA TYR A 30 -9.75 3.93 3.17
C TYR A 30 -10.24 3.16 1.92
N PHE A 31 -10.78 1.96 2.13
CA PHE A 31 -11.40 1.13 1.09
C PHE A 31 -12.93 1.29 1.02
N GLY A 32 -13.46 2.48 1.31
CA GLY A 32 -14.88 2.70 1.59
C GLY A 32 -15.85 2.32 0.46
N HIS A 33 -15.39 2.13 -0.77
CA HIS A 33 -16.23 1.70 -1.89
C HIS A 33 -16.44 0.19 -2.00
N ILE A 34 -15.66 -0.62 -1.28
CA ILE A 34 -15.74 -2.09 -1.35
C ILE A 34 -17.14 -2.64 -1.06
N PRO A 35 -17.85 -2.22 0.00
CA PRO A 35 -19.19 -2.76 0.26
C PRO A 35 -20.14 -2.51 -0.90
N LYS A 36 -20.05 -1.33 -1.54
CA LYS A 36 -20.87 -0.99 -2.69
C LYS A 36 -20.51 -1.82 -3.91
N LEU A 37 -19.22 -1.91 -4.25
CA LEU A 37 -18.74 -2.70 -5.39
C LEU A 37 -19.16 -4.18 -5.28
N ILE A 38 -19.12 -4.75 -4.07
CA ILE A 38 -19.53 -6.15 -3.85
C ILE A 38 -21.05 -6.33 -3.81
N ASN A 39 -21.81 -5.41 -3.19
CA ASN A 39 -23.26 -5.56 -3.06
C ASN A 39 -24.02 -5.26 -4.36
N ASP A 40 -23.48 -4.37 -5.19
CA ASP A 40 -24.06 -4.00 -6.49
C ASP A 40 -23.66 -5.01 -7.59
N ASP A 41 -23.08 -6.16 -7.21
CA ASP A 41 -22.71 -7.29 -8.09
C ASP A 41 -21.76 -6.90 -9.24
N TYR A 42 -20.80 -6.01 -8.97
CA TYR A 42 -19.72 -5.73 -9.93
C TYR A 42 -18.78 -6.93 -10.01
N GLU A 43 -18.28 -7.19 -11.23
CA GLU A 43 -17.25 -8.19 -11.52
C GLU A 43 -16.03 -8.03 -10.60
N TYR A 44 -15.49 -9.13 -10.08
CA TYR A 44 -14.37 -9.10 -9.12
C TYR A 44 -13.11 -8.47 -9.72
N GLU A 45 -12.93 -8.51 -11.03
CA GLU A 45 -11.88 -7.82 -11.77
C GLU A 45 -11.91 -6.31 -11.53
N ILE A 46 -13.11 -5.71 -11.49
CA ILE A 46 -13.31 -4.27 -11.20
C ILE A 46 -12.92 -3.97 -9.75
N VAL A 47 -13.30 -4.86 -8.83
CA VAL A 47 -12.94 -4.76 -7.41
C VAL A 47 -11.42 -4.82 -7.23
N ILE A 48 -10.76 -5.76 -7.91
CA ILE A 48 -9.29 -5.90 -7.89
C ILE A 48 -8.63 -4.65 -8.46
N ALA A 49 -9.10 -4.13 -9.59
CA ALA A 49 -8.55 -2.90 -10.18
C ALA A 49 -8.64 -1.72 -9.20
N TYR A 50 -9.78 -1.54 -8.55
CA TYR A 50 -9.95 -0.53 -7.49
C TYR A 50 -8.99 -0.75 -6.31
N LEU A 51 -8.85 -2.00 -5.84
CA LEU A 51 -7.95 -2.31 -4.73
C LEU A 51 -6.50 -2.03 -5.08
N PHE A 52 -6.04 -2.38 -6.27
CA PHE A 52 -4.66 -2.10 -6.68
C PHE A 52 -4.37 -0.61 -6.85
N LEU A 53 -5.34 0.16 -7.36
CA LEU A 53 -5.27 1.62 -7.32
C LEU A 53 -5.08 2.14 -5.88
N LYS A 54 -5.85 1.59 -4.93
CA LYS A 54 -5.74 1.96 -3.51
C LYS A 54 -4.46 1.45 -2.86
N ILE A 55 -3.93 0.30 -3.26
CA ILE A 55 -2.63 -0.20 -2.80
C ILE A 55 -1.52 0.75 -3.21
N GLU A 56 -1.48 1.16 -4.48
CA GLU A 56 -0.46 2.09 -4.99
C GLU A 56 -0.56 3.46 -4.32
N GLN A 57 -1.79 3.99 -4.14
CA GLN A 57 -2.02 5.22 -3.37
C GLN A 57 -1.48 5.09 -1.93
N GLY A 58 -1.71 3.96 -1.26
CA GLY A 58 -1.22 3.71 0.08
C GLY A 58 0.31 3.58 0.14
N GLN A 59 0.93 2.94 -0.85
CA GLN A 59 2.39 2.86 -0.97
C GLN A 59 3.02 4.25 -1.18
N ASN A 60 2.45 5.08 -2.05
CA ASN A 60 2.91 6.46 -2.25
C ASN A 60 2.79 7.29 -0.96
N ARG A 61 1.66 7.16 -0.26
CA ARG A 61 1.44 7.79 1.05
C ARG A 61 2.44 7.33 2.11
N LEU A 62 2.81 6.06 2.11
CA LEU A 62 3.83 5.52 3.00
C LEU A 62 5.19 6.13 2.71
N LEU A 63 5.61 6.14 1.45
CA LEU A 63 6.90 6.69 1.04
C LEU A 63 6.98 8.19 1.34
N TYR A 64 5.89 8.92 1.12
CA TYR A 64 5.74 10.32 1.52
C TYR A 64 5.87 10.49 3.03
N GLY A 65 5.10 9.71 3.79
CA GLY A 65 5.07 9.78 5.24
C GLY A 65 6.43 9.49 5.87
N GLY A 66 7.10 8.44 5.39
CA GLY A 66 8.44 8.08 5.85
C GLY A 66 9.48 9.14 5.48
N SER A 67 9.44 9.68 4.26
CA SER A 67 10.36 10.74 3.84
C SER A 67 10.23 11.99 4.72
N VAL A 68 9.00 12.47 4.94
CA VAL A 68 8.76 13.69 5.71
C VAL A 68 9.00 13.48 7.21
N LYS A 69 8.54 12.36 7.77
CA LYS A 69 8.59 12.12 9.21
C LYS A 69 9.93 11.55 9.67
N CYS A 70 10.46 10.54 8.97
CA CYS A 70 11.66 9.83 9.40
C CYS A 70 12.94 10.51 8.92
N LEU A 71 12.92 11.13 7.74
CA LEU A 71 14.11 11.78 7.17
C LEU A 71 14.07 13.31 7.25
N GLY A 72 12.99 13.89 7.78
CA GLY A 72 12.84 15.35 7.90
C GLY A 72 12.71 16.07 6.56
N ALA A 73 12.31 15.37 5.49
CA ALA A 73 12.17 15.96 4.17
C ALA A 73 11.15 17.11 4.17
N GLU A 74 11.38 18.12 3.33
CA GLU A 74 10.42 19.20 3.08
C GLU A 74 9.20 18.68 2.31
N ALA A 75 8.00 19.01 2.78
CA ALA A 75 6.76 18.37 2.36
C ALA A 75 6.36 18.72 0.92
N GLU A 76 6.53 19.97 0.48
CA GLU A 76 6.16 20.38 -0.87
C GLU A 76 7.07 19.72 -1.91
N VAL A 77 8.39 19.74 -1.66
CA VAL A 77 9.37 19.07 -2.52
C VAL A 77 9.12 17.56 -2.56
N THR A 78 8.86 16.94 -1.41
CA THR A 78 8.55 15.51 -1.34
C THR A 78 7.30 15.16 -2.14
N THR A 79 6.23 15.96 -1.99
CA THR A 79 4.98 15.75 -2.73
C THR A 79 5.21 15.83 -4.24
N SER A 80 5.93 16.85 -4.69
CA SER A 80 6.25 17.02 -6.12
C SER A 80 7.00 15.81 -6.67
N ILE A 81 8.08 15.38 -6.01
CA ILE A 81 8.90 14.26 -6.47
C ILE A 81 8.12 12.95 -6.50
N ILE A 82 7.35 12.65 -5.44
CA ILE A 82 6.56 11.41 -5.39
C ILE A 82 5.48 11.38 -6.48
N ASN A 83 4.86 12.52 -6.80
CA ASN A 83 3.86 12.59 -7.86
C ASN A 83 4.44 12.33 -9.26
N TYR A 84 5.70 12.70 -9.50
CA TYR A 84 6.38 12.43 -10.78
C TYR A 84 7.13 11.11 -10.81
N HIS A 85 7.34 10.48 -9.66
CA HIS A 85 8.02 9.20 -9.57
C HIS A 85 7.10 8.08 -10.05
N HIS A 86 7.52 7.38 -11.10
CA HIS A 86 6.86 6.16 -11.55
C HIS A 86 7.28 4.99 -10.66
N LEU A 87 6.47 4.69 -9.64
CA LEU A 87 6.75 3.62 -8.69
C LEU A 87 6.62 2.25 -9.36
N LYS A 88 7.75 1.63 -9.72
CA LYS A 88 7.77 0.23 -10.15
C LYS A 88 7.76 -0.68 -8.92
N ARG A 89 7.21 -1.89 -9.06
CA ARG A 89 7.09 -2.89 -7.97
C ARG A 89 8.43 -3.17 -7.26
N ASN A 90 9.51 -3.32 -8.03
CA ASN A 90 10.85 -3.59 -7.49
C ASN A 90 11.48 -2.37 -6.82
N ASP A 91 11.05 -1.16 -7.17
CA ASP A 91 11.62 0.07 -6.65
C ASP A 91 11.01 0.42 -5.29
N PHE A 92 9.73 0.09 -5.06
CA PHE A 92 9.07 0.29 -3.76
C PHE A 92 9.85 -0.33 -2.60
N GLY A 93 10.24 -1.61 -2.72
CA GLY A 93 10.97 -2.31 -1.64
C GLY A 93 12.35 -1.70 -1.36
N LYS A 94 13.02 -1.18 -2.39
CA LYS A 94 14.33 -0.51 -2.25
C LYS A 94 14.18 0.84 -1.57
N ILE A 95 13.24 1.68 -2.03
CA ILE A 95 12.99 3.00 -1.45
C ILE A 95 12.49 2.85 -0.01
N TYR A 96 11.62 1.87 0.26
CA TYR A 96 11.20 1.51 1.61
C TYR A 96 12.42 1.25 2.51
N ASN A 97 13.32 0.36 2.09
CA ASN A 97 14.51 0.03 2.89
C ASN A 97 15.41 1.25 3.13
N ASN A 98 15.55 2.12 2.12
CA ASN A 98 16.36 3.32 2.25
C ASN A 98 15.75 4.36 3.21
N ILE A 99 14.42 4.43 3.32
CA ILE A 99 13.73 5.37 4.22
C ILE A 99 13.71 4.84 5.67
N PHE A 100 13.37 3.57 5.86
CA PHE A 100 13.14 3.00 7.20
C PHE A 100 14.37 2.26 7.77
N GLY A 101 15.42 2.06 6.97
CA GLY A 101 16.64 1.37 7.38
C GLY A 101 16.50 -0.14 7.55
N CYS A 102 15.37 -0.72 7.16
CA CYS A 102 15.10 -2.15 7.24
C CYS A 102 14.32 -2.66 6.02
N PRO A 103 14.54 -3.91 5.58
CA PRO A 103 13.82 -4.48 4.45
C PRO A 103 12.34 -4.67 4.80
N LEU A 104 11.47 -4.56 3.79
CA LEU A 104 10.05 -4.87 3.96
C LEU A 104 9.90 -6.33 4.43
N PRO A 105 9.20 -6.59 5.56
CA PRO A 105 9.04 -7.95 6.07
C PRO A 105 8.46 -8.91 5.03
N GLU A 106 9.02 -10.11 4.98
CA GLU A 106 8.74 -11.09 3.92
C GLU A 106 7.28 -11.57 3.94
N ASN A 107 6.66 -11.64 5.11
CA ASN A 107 5.23 -11.95 5.25
C ASN A 107 4.36 -10.91 4.54
N ILE A 108 4.75 -9.64 4.55
CA ILE A 108 3.99 -8.55 3.92
C ILE A 108 4.19 -8.56 2.41
N SER A 109 5.44 -8.70 1.95
CA SER A 109 5.74 -8.75 0.52
C SER A 109 5.14 -9.98 -0.17
N LYS A 110 5.17 -11.14 0.48
CA LYS A 110 4.51 -12.36 0.00
C LYS A 110 2.99 -12.21 -0.09
N GLN A 111 2.39 -11.44 0.81
CA GLN A 111 0.95 -11.24 0.84
C GLN A 111 0.47 -10.51 -0.42
N LEU A 112 1.11 -9.38 -0.76
CA LEU A 112 0.76 -8.64 -1.97
C LEU A 112 1.10 -9.41 -3.25
N LYS A 113 2.23 -10.12 -3.27
CA LYS A 113 2.69 -10.87 -4.45
C LYS A 113 1.67 -11.90 -4.95
N LYS A 114 0.91 -12.53 -4.04
CA LYS A 114 -0.17 -13.45 -4.41
C LYS A 114 -1.28 -12.73 -5.19
N ALA A 115 -1.77 -11.61 -4.66
CA ALA A 115 -2.77 -10.79 -5.33
C ALA A 115 -2.26 -10.24 -6.67
N GLU A 116 -0.99 -9.84 -6.73
CA GLU A 116 -0.36 -9.32 -7.96
C GLU A 116 -0.35 -10.34 -9.09
N ASN A 117 -0.03 -11.60 -8.79
CA ASN A 117 -0.05 -12.67 -9.77
C ASN A 117 -1.45 -12.89 -10.35
N ILE A 118 -2.50 -12.78 -9.51
CA ILE A 118 -3.89 -12.88 -9.95
C ILE A 118 -4.30 -11.68 -10.80
N ARG A 119 -4.00 -10.44 -10.36
CA ARG A 119 -4.24 -9.23 -11.15
C ARG A 119 -3.53 -9.31 -12.50
N ASP A 120 -2.28 -9.75 -12.54
CA ASP A 120 -1.54 -9.86 -13.79
C ASP A 120 -2.25 -10.84 -14.73
N ARG A 121 -2.72 -12.01 -14.25
CA ARG A 121 -3.53 -12.92 -15.08
C ARG A 121 -4.78 -12.24 -15.65
N VAL A 122 -5.53 -11.50 -14.81
CA VAL A 122 -6.73 -10.76 -15.20
C VAL A 122 -6.42 -9.73 -16.30
N VAL A 123 -5.40 -8.88 -16.09
CA VAL A 123 -5.01 -7.82 -17.03
C VAL A 123 -4.56 -8.40 -18.38
N HIS A 124 -3.92 -9.57 -18.38
CA HIS A 124 -3.53 -10.27 -19.61
C HIS A 124 -4.69 -11.06 -20.26
N GLY A 125 -5.94 -10.87 -19.80
CA GLY A 125 -7.13 -11.50 -20.37
C GLY A 125 -7.23 -13.00 -20.13
N LYS A 126 -6.48 -13.56 -19.17
CA LYS A 126 -6.56 -14.98 -18.83
C LYS A 126 -7.81 -15.23 -17.99
N LYS A 127 -8.46 -16.38 -18.21
CA LYS A 127 -9.54 -16.82 -17.32
C LYS A 127 -8.99 -17.13 -15.92
N VAL A 128 -9.59 -16.50 -14.92
CA VAL A 128 -9.29 -16.70 -13.50
C VAL A 128 -10.58 -17.17 -12.83
N LYS A 129 -10.46 -18.06 -11.83
CA LYS A 129 -11.62 -18.54 -11.08
C LYS A 129 -12.03 -17.50 -10.05
N ASP A 130 -13.33 -17.38 -9.77
CA ASP A 130 -13.85 -16.51 -8.72
C ASP A 130 -13.17 -16.74 -7.37
N ASP A 131 -12.89 -18.00 -7.00
CA ASP A 131 -12.16 -18.33 -5.78
C ASP A 131 -10.79 -17.62 -5.69
N ASP A 132 -10.02 -17.63 -6.79
CA ASP A 132 -8.73 -16.96 -6.88
C ASP A 132 -8.89 -15.42 -6.79
N LEU A 133 -9.95 -14.86 -7.39
CA LEU A 133 -10.23 -13.42 -7.37
C LEU A 133 -10.61 -12.95 -5.96
N ARG A 134 -11.43 -13.73 -5.26
CA ARG A 134 -11.83 -13.47 -3.87
C ARG A 134 -10.65 -13.56 -2.91
N ASP A 135 -9.78 -14.55 -3.10
CA ASP A 135 -8.54 -14.67 -2.34
C ASP A 135 -7.63 -13.46 -2.59
N ALA A 136 -7.49 -12.99 -3.83
CA ALA A 136 -6.70 -11.81 -4.16
C ALA A 136 -7.24 -10.52 -3.50
N ILE A 137 -8.56 -10.35 -3.44
CA ILE A 137 -9.21 -9.24 -2.72
C ILE A 137 -8.83 -9.25 -1.23
N ILE A 138 -8.87 -10.43 -0.61
CA ILE A 138 -8.52 -10.59 0.81
C ILE A 138 -7.03 -10.36 1.04
N ASP A 139 -6.19 -10.81 0.11
CA ASP A 139 -4.76 -10.58 0.16
C ASP A 139 -4.43 -9.07 0.16
N CYS A 140 -5.17 -8.25 -0.61
CA CYS A 140 -5.06 -6.79 -0.57
C CYS A 140 -5.44 -6.19 0.79
N PHE A 141 -6.53 -6.66 1.41
CA PHE A 141 -6.93 -6.21 2.75
C PHE A 141 -5.88 -6.53 3.80
N GLU A 142 -5.36 -7.75 3.76
CA GLU A 142 -4.37 -8.22 4.71
C GLU A 142 -3.04 -7.50 4.54
N TYR A 143 -2.62 -7.25 3.30
CA TYR A 143 -1.45 -6.41 3.02
C TYR A 143 -1.60 -5.02 3.64
N ALA A 144 -2.73 -4.33 3.43
CA ALA A 144 -2.97 -3.01 4.01
C ALA A 144 -2.94 -3.03 5.55
N ARG A 145 -3.52 -4.09 6.15
CA ARG A 145 -3.51 -4.31 7.61
C ARG A 145 -2.10 -4.48 8.14
N LEU A 146 -1.31 -5.37 7.55
CA LEU A 146 0.07 -5.65 7.96
C LEU A 146 0.96 -4.42 7.76
N MET A 147 0.84 -3.72 6.63
CA MET A 147 1.58 -2.48 6.37
C MET A 147 1.26 -1.40 7.40
N ASN A 148 -0.01 -1.21 7.77
CA ASN A 148 -0.37 -0.25 8.82
C ASN A 148 0.23 -0.63 10.17
N GLN A 149 0.24 -1.91 10.54
CA GLN A 149 0.86 -2.36 11.79
C GLN A 149 2.37 -2.09 11.80
N GLU A 150 3.05 -2.42 10.71
CA GLU A 150 4.49 -2.22 10.55
C GLU A 150 4.86 -0.74 10.65
N ILE A 151 4.19 0.12 9.87
CA ILE A 151 4.50 1.55 9.83
C ILE A 151 4.05 2.28 11.10
N ALA A 152 2.96 1.85 11.75
CA ALA A 152 2.61 2.36 13.06
C ALA A 152 3.71 2.05 14.10
N THR A 153 4.32 0.87 14.02
CA THR A 153 5.42 0.47 14.90
C THR A 153 6.68 1.28 14.64
N ILE A 154 7.09 1.43 13.37
CA ILE A 154 8.34 2.09 13.00
C ILE A 154 8.23 3.62 13.10
N ALA A 155 7.12 4.19 12.64
CA ALA A 155 7.00 5.62 12.39
C ALA A 155 5.73 6.24 13.00
N GLY A 156 4.85 5.47 13.65
CA GLY A 156 3.69 6.02 14.35
C GLY A 156 2.65 6.66 13.44
N PHE A 157 2.48 6.19 12.21
CA PHE A 157 1.39 6.60 11.31
C PHE A 157 0.82 5.42 10.51
N THR A 158 -0.32 5.60 9.84
CA THR A 158 -0.99 4.54 9.07
C THR A 158 -1.27 4.96 7.62
N PRO A 159 -0.53 4.43 6.62
CA PRO A 159 -0.68 4.85 5.22
C PRO A 159 -2.01 4.45 4.56
N PHE A 160 -2.63 3.36 5.02
CA PHE A 160 -3.97 2.91 4.60
C PHE A 160 -5.07 3.45 5.52
N GLY A 161 -4.92 4.68 6.00
CA GLY A 161 -5.84 5.30 6.96
C GLY A 161 -5.81 6.81 6.88
N ASP A 162 -6.03 7.48 8.01
CA ASP A 162 -5.83 8.92 8.13
C ASP A 162 -4.35 9.23 8.39
N MET A 163 -3.82 10.26 7.72
CA MET A 163 -2.45 10.74 7.90
C MET A 163 -2.38 12.16 8.46
N ARG A 164 -3.50 12.77 8.86
CA ARG A 164 -3.47 14.10 9.48
C ARG A 164 -2.61 14.09 10.74
N GLY A 165 -1.76 15.11 10.89
CA GLY A 165 -0.87 15.28 12.04
C GLY A 165 0.34 14.35 12.10
N PHE A 166 0.60 13.52 11.08
CA PHE A 166 1.63 12.47 11.16
C PHE A 166 3.05 12.98 11.44
N LYS A 167 3.41 14.16 10.93
CA LYS A 167 4.77 14.75 11.00
C LYS A 167 5.19 15.17 12.41
N GLY A 168 4.24 15.58 13.26
CA GLY A 168 4.56 16.20 14.55
C GLY A 168 5.22 17.58 14.42
N ARG A 169 6.09 17.94 15.38
CA ARG A 169 6.70 19.28 15.51
C ARG A 169 8.12 19.40 14.93
N ALA A 170 8.66 18.34 14.35
CA ALA A 170 10.03 18.36 13.83
C ALA A 170 10.17 19.34 12.66
N GLU A 171 11.26 20.12 12.67
CA GLU A 171 11.58 21.03 11.58
C GLU A 171 12.02 20.23 10.34
N SER A 172 11.62 20.71 9.16
CA SER A 172 12.07 20.12 7.90
C SER A 172 13.44 20.64 7.51
N LEU A 173 14.19 19.79 6.82
CA LEU A 173 15.33 20.19 6.03
C LEU A 173 14.93 21.25 4.99
N ASN A 174 15.89 22.05 4.54
CA ASN A 174 15.65 22.97 3.45
C ASN A 174 15.37 22.22 2.13
N LYS A 175 14.79 22.93 1.16
CA LYS A 175 14.36 22.36 -0.13
C LYS A 175 15.53 21.75 -0.93
N ASN A 176 16.72 22.35 -0.90
CA ASN A 176 17.87 21.85 -1.67
C ASN A 176 18.42 20.54 -1.10
N VAL A 177 18.60 20.48 0.22
CA VAL A 177 19.01 19.27 0.92
C VAL A 177 17.97 18.17 0.73
N THR A 178 16.68 18.53 0.79
CA THR A 178 15.57 17.58 0.53
C THR A 178 15.66 16.95 -0.87
N ARG A 179 15.98 17.72 -1.92
CA ARG A 179 16.15 17.16 -3.27
C ARG A 179 17.29 16.14 -3.34
N ILE A 180 18.43 16.46 -2.74
CA ILE A 180 19.61 15.58 -2.70
C ILE A 180 19.28 14.30 -1.91
N LEU A 181 18.65 14.46 -0.75
CA LEU A 181 18.19 13.36 0.11
C LEU A 181 17.25 12.42 -0.66
N LEU A 182 16.20 12.95 -1.29
CA LEU A 182 15.19 12.17 -2.00
C LEU A 182 15.78 11.44 -3.21
N LYS A 183 16.73 12.06 -3.92
CA LYS A 183 17.52 11.38 -4.95
C LYS A 183 18.35 10.23 -4.37
N GLY A 184 19.00 10.46 -3.23
CA GLY A 184 19.84 9.47 -2.55
C GLY A 184 19.07 8.24 -2.06
N VAL A 185 17.81 8.40 -1.63
CA VAL A 185 16.95 7.28 -1.23
C VAL A 185 16.32 6.54 -2.42
N GLY A 186 16.48 7.04 -3.65
CA GLY A 186 16.09 6.35 -4.87
C GLY A 186 14.85 6.89 -5.57
N PHE A 187 14.34 8.08 -5.22
CA PHE A 187 13.31 8.73 -6.02
C PHE A 187 13.88 9.30 -7.32
N GLU A 188 13.14 9.10 -8.40
CA GLU A 188 13.36 9.70 -9.72
C GLU A 188 12.30 10.79 -9.97
N GLY A 189 12.60 11.81 -10.77
CA GLY A 189 11.62 12.87 -11.11
C GLY A 189 12.01 14.30 -10.69
N LEU A 190 13.26 14.55 -10.34
CA LEU A 190 13.79 15.90 -10.23
C LEU A 190 13.83 16.54 -11.62
N LYS A 191 12.79 17.28 -12.02
CA LYS A 191 12.98 18.31 -13.04
C LYS A 191 13.82 19.40 -12.40
N GLU A 192 15.02 19.62 -12.93
CA GLU A 192 15.80 20.82 -12.67
C GLU A 192 14.96 22.01 -13.16
N THR A 193 14.33 22.72 -12.24
CA THR A 193 13.79 24.06 -12.47
C THR A 193 14.80 25.06 -11.96
#